data_AF-A0A7T4BND6-F1
#
_entry.id   AF-A0A7T4BND6-F1
#
_cell.length_a   1.000
_cell.length_b   1.000
_cell.length_c   1.000
_cell.angle_alpha   90.00
_cell.angle_beta   90.00
_cell.angle_gamma   90.00
#
_symmetry.space_group_name_H-M   'P 1'
#
loop_
_entity.id
_entity.type
_entity.pdbx_description
1 polymer ?
#
loop_
_entity_poly.entity_id
_entity_poly.type
_entity_poly.pdbx_seq_one_letter_code
_entity_poly.pdbx_strand_id
1 'polypeptide(L)'
;MQRWVLHIDMDAFFASCEQLTRPTLRGKPVLVGGVNGRGVVAGASYEARAFGAHSAMPMHQARALVGYTAVSVSPRKAVYSAVSRRVMRLIEHEAGVIEQLSVDEAFMEPASLVGASVDEVVAWSNELREKIRTTIGIPSSVGAGTGKQYAKIGSGLAKPDGTFVISKDKQEEILGPLPVRSLWGVGPVAEAKLRGLGITTIAEFAAMSKKEVEVTLGKAVGATLWELARGHDDRVVAPRAVAKQVSAEQTYARDLTTVDEVDKAVRRAAHDAHVRLLKDGRGARTVTVKLKMADFHIESRSYTLPYATDEFDTLFAAAMRITRYPSEVGAIRLVGVSFSGLEEALQDVLFPELDQDIVREEVVTEYDAGVDFPEVTVNAEGEAVVSRWRATQDVWHPEFGHGWVQGTGGGIVTVRFETRTTGPGRIHTFDVDDEELQPADPLGSLDWEDTEGYEATVDLPQSQEQSDDLHE
;
A
#
# COMPACT_ATOMS: atom_id res chain seq x y z
N MET A 1 9.04 34.74 7.76
CA MET A 1 9.54 34.18 6.49
C MET A 1 8.49 33.26 5.92
N GLN A 2 8.40 33.14 4.58
CA GLN A 2 7.43 32.25 3.94
C GLN A 2 7.80 30.79 4.21
N ARG A 3 6.81 30.01 4.64
CA ARG A 3 6.91 28.58 4.92
C ARG A 3 6.57 27.79 3.65
N TRP A 4 7.33 26.73 3.37
CA TRP A 4 7.09 25.84 2.24
C TRP A 4 7.02 24.38 2.70
N VAL A 5 5.80 23.83 2.69
CA VAL A 5 5.56 22.40 2.82
C VAL A 5 5.47 21.81 1.43
N LEU A 6 6.22 20.74 1.19
CA LEU A 6 6.22 20.00 -0.06
C LEU A 6 5.59 18.64 0.16
N HIS A 7 4.90 18.15 -0.87
CA HIS A 7 4.38 16.80 -0.95
C HIS A 7 4.90 16.18 -2.24
N ILE A 8 5.57 15.04 -2.11
CA ILE A 8 6.05 14.27 -3.25
C ILE A 8 5.31 12.94 -3.33
N ASP A 9 4.98 12.53 -4.55
CA ASP A 9 4.18 11.34 -4.84
C ASP A 9 4.79 10.63 -6.06
N MET A 10 5.17 9.36 -5.92
CA MET A 10 5.72 8.58 -7.02
C MET A 10 4.61 8.19 -8.00
N ASP A 11 4.87 8.48 -9.25
CA ASP A 11 3.85 8.44 -10.28
C ASP A 11 3.48 7.01 -10.67
N ALA A 12 2.18 6.70 -10.60
CA ALA A 12 1.66 5.35 -10.89
C ALA A 12 2.51 4.23 -10.25
N PHE A 13 2.95 4.44 -9.01
CA PHE A 13 4.08 3.76 -8.37
C PHE A 13 4.24 2.26 -8.70
N PHE A 14 3.22 1.44 -8.45
CA PHE A 14 3.31 0.00 -8.71
C PHE A 14 3.52 -0.30 -10.20
N ALA A 15 2.77 0.34 -11.09
CA ALA A 15 2.95 0.14 -12.52
C ALA A 15 4.31 0.65 -13.00
N SER A 16 4.81 1.76 -12.47
CA SER A 16 6.15 2.26 -12.78
C SER A 16 7.27 1.36 -12.26
N CYS A 17 7.11 0.71 -11.10
CA CYS A 17 8.05 -0.33 -10.64
C CYS A 17 8.07 -1.54 -11.59
N GLU A 18 6.91 -1.95 -12.08
CA GLU A 18 6.80 -3.03 -13.06
C GLU A 18 7.44 -2.63 -14.41
N GLN A 19 7.17 -1.43 -14.91
CA GLN A 19 7.77 -0.90 -16.16
C GLN A 19 9.27 -0.61 -16.03
N LEU A 20 9.75 -0.33 -14.80
CA LEU A 20 11.16 -0.17 -14.51
C LEU A 20 11.91 -1.50 -14.73
N THR A 21 11.44 -2.56 -14.10
CA THR A 21 12.08 -3.89 -14.05
C THR A 21 11.71 -4.78 -15.23
N ARG A 22 10.62 -4.48 -15.94
CA ARG A 22 10.15 -5.18 -17.15
C ARG A 22 10.04 -4.15 -18.29
N PRO A 23 11.16 -3.77 -18.93
CA PRO A 23 11.18 -2.64 -19.87
C PRO A 23 10.24 -2.79 -21.07
N THR A 24 9.88 -4.02 -21.45
CA THR A 24 8.87 -4.28 -22.49
C THR A 24 7.47 -3.75 -22.14
N LEU A 25 7.19 -3.50 -20.86
CA LEU A 25 5.90 -2.93 -20.40
C LEU A 25 5.80 -1.41 -20.53
N ARG A 26 6.90 -0.71 -20.85
CA ARG A 26 6.88 0.76 -21.02
C ARG A 26 5.96 1.14 -22.18
N GLY A 27 5.09 2.12 -21.98
CA GLY A 27 4.10 2.53 -22.98
C GLY A 27 2.93 1.56 -23.17
N LYS A 28 2.79 0.54 -22.32
CA LYS A 28 1.66 -0.41 -22.34
C LYS A 28 0.68 -0.09 -21.21
N PRO A 29 -0.63 -0.37 -21.38
CA PRO A 29 -1.62 -0.21 -20.32
C PRO A 29 -1.47 -1.35 -19.30
N VAL A 30 -0.67 -1.09 -18.25
CA VAL A 30 -0.36 -2.06 -17.20
C VAL A 30 -1.34 -1.92 -16.04
N LEU A 31 -1.90 -3.06 -15.62
CA LEU A 31 -2.78 -3.21 -14.46
C LEU A 31 -2.10 -4.13 -13.44
N VAL A 32 -1.64 -3.57 -12.33
CA VAL A 32 -1.05 -4.32 -11.22
C VAL A 32 -2.17 -4.68 -10.24
N GLY A 33 -2.34 -5.95 -9.90
CA GLY A 33 -3.34 -6.35 -8.92
C GLY A 33 -3.67 -7.84 -8.94
N GLY A 34 -4.68 -8.23 -8.19
CA GLY A 34 -5.16 -9.62 -8.22
C GLY A 34 -5.67 -9.97 -9.62
N VAL A 35 -4.98 -10.88 -10.30
CA VAL A 35 -5.29 -11.26 -11.69
C VAL A 35 -6.49 -12.23 -11.80
N ASN A 36 -6.87 -12.88 -10.69
CA ASN A 36 -7.91 -13.91 -10.64
C ASN A 36 -9.11 -13.50 -9.77
N GLY A 37 -10.30 -13.97 -10.15
CA GLY A 37 -11.53 -13.91 -9.36
C GLY A 37 -11.93 -12.49 -8.92
N ARG A 38 -11.90 -12.25 -7.61
CA ARG A 38 -12.37 -11.03 -6.93
C ARG A 38 -11.29 -9.95 -6.78
N GLY A 39 -10.21 -10.04 -7.56
CA GLY A 39 -9.11 -9.09 -7.53
C GLY A 39 -9.50 -7.67 -7.91
N VAL A 40 -8.81 -6.70 -7.31
CA VAL A 40 -8.89 -5.28 -7.65
C VAL A 40 -7.55 -4.80 -8.18
N VAL A 41 -7.59 -3.72 -8.95
CA VAL A 41 -6.40 -3.00 -9.40
C VAL A 41 -5.75 -2.33 -8.20
N ALA A 42 -4.53 -2.75 -7.85
CA ALA A 42 -3.69 -2.10 -6.86
C ALA A 42 -3.05 -0.83 -7.44
N GLY A 43 -2.57 -0.91 -8.69
CA GLY A 43 -2.02 0.24 -9.42
C GLY A 43 -2.29 0.12 -10.92
N ALA A 44 -2.64 1.25 -11.55
CA ALA A 44 -2.82 1.35 -12.99
C ALA A 44 -1.81 2.35 -13.57
N SER A 45 -1.17 1.98 -14.68
CA SER A 45 -0.30 2.89 -15.44
C SER A 45 -1.10 4.04 -16.05
N TYR A 46 -0.43 5.13 -16.43
CA TYR A 46 -1.11 6.26 -17.08
C TYR A 46 -1.73 5.86 -18.41
N GLU A 47 -1.10 4.94 -19.15
CA GLU A 47 -1.65 4.37 -20.39
C GLU A 47 -2.96 3.60 -20.11
N ALA A 48 -3.06 2.88 -19.00
CA ALA A 48 -4.31 2.23 -18.60
C ALA A 48 -5.37 3.24 -18.12
N ARG A 49 -4.94 4.29 -17.39
CA ARG A 49 -5.83 5.37 -16.92
C ARG A 49 -6.48 6.15 -18.07
N ALA A 50 -5.81 6.26 -19.21
CA ALA A 50 -6.39 6.86 -20.42
C ALA A 50 -7.67 6.17 -20.90
N PHE A 51 -7.86 4.88 -20.57
CA PHE A 51 -9.08 4.12 -20.83
C PHE A 51 -10.09 4.16 -19.68
N GLY A 52 -9.83 4.93 -18.62
CA GLY A 52 -10.67 5.04 -17.43
C GLY A 52 -10.39 3.98 -16.35
N ALA A 53 -9.39 3.11 -16.52
CA ALA A 53 -9.00 2.18 -15.46
C ALA A 53 -8.33 2.94 -14.30
N HIS A 54 -8.63 2.56 -13.05
CA HIS A 54 -8.07 3.21 -11.86
C HIS A 54 -7.87 2.23 -10.70
N SER A 55 -7.07 2.62 -9.72
CA SER A 55 -6.88 1.83 -8.49
C SER A 55 -8.21 1.60 -7.77
N ALA A 56 -8.30 0.47 -7.05
CA ALA A 56 -9.51 -0.06 -6.41
C ALA A 56 -10.67 -0.46 -7.35
N MET A 57 -10.53 -0.28 -8.67
CA MET A 57 -11.48 -0.84 -9.64
C MET A 57 -11.38 -2.37 -9.65
N PRO A 58 -12.49 -3.13 -9.78
CA PRO A 58 -12.44 -4.56 -10.04
C PRO A 58 -11.60 -4.88 -11.28
N MET A 59 -10.69 -5.87 -11.18
CA MET A 59 -9.72 -6.18 -12.24
C MET A 59 -10.41 -6.52 -13.57
N HIS A 60 -11.51 -7.28 -13.52
CA HIS A 60 -12.27 -7.64 -14.73
C HIS A 60 -12.83 -6.42 -15.47
N GLN A 61 -13.32 -5.41 -14.72
CA GLN A 61 -13.84 -4.17 -15.28
C GLN A 61 -12.72 -3.33 -15.88
N ALA A 62 -11.58 -3.22 -15.19
CA ALA A 62 -10.41 -2.51 -15.69
C ALA A 62 -9.88 -3.12 -17.00
N ARG A 63 -9.80 -4.46 -17.07
CA ARG A 63 -9.43 -5.18 -18.30
C ARG A 63 -10.43 -4.96 -19.43
N ALA A 64 -11.73 -4.94 -19.12
CA ALA A 64 -12.77 -4.68 -20.12
C ALA A 64 -12.69 -3.26 -20.69
N LEU A 65 -12.37 -2.25 -19.86
CA LEU A 65 -12.19 -0.86 -20.31
C LEU A 65 -11.00 -0.70 -21.26
N VAL A 66 -9.87 -1.35 -20.95
CA VAL A 66 -8.64 -1.26 -21.76
C VAL A 66 -8.74 -2.16 -23.01
N GLY A 67 -9.38 -3.32 -22.90
CA GLY A 67 -9.52 -4.29 -23.98
C GLY A 67 -8.31 -5.22 -24.13
N TYR A 68 -8.08 -5.69 -25.35
CA TYR A 68 -7.10 -6.74 -25.67
C TYR A 68 -5.63 -6.34 -25.41
N THR A 69 -5.34 -5.05 -25.28
CA THR A 69 -3.98 -4.54 -25.01
C THR A 69 -3.62 -4.52 -23.53
N ALA A 70 -4.57 -4.82 -22.64
CA ALA A 70 -4.38 -4.79 -21.19
C ALA A 70 -3.33 -5.81 -20.75
N VAL A 71 -2.29 -5.34 -20.05
CA VAL A 71 -1.29 -6.23 -19.43
C VAL A 71 -1.53 -6.29 -17.93
N SER A 72 -2.02 -7.42 -17.45
CA SER A 72 -2.26 -7.64 -16.03
C SER A 72 -1.04 -8.31 -15.39
N VAL A 73 -0.53 -7.74 -14.31
CA VAL A 73 0.64 -8.27 -13.60
C VAL A 73 0.36 -8.48 -12.12
N SER A 74 0.90 -9.57 -11.58
CA SER A 74 0.77 -9.89 -10.15
C SER A 74 1.64 -8.94 -9.30
N PRO A 75 1.16 -8.46 -8.14
CA PRO A 75 1.93 -7.56 -7.28
C PRO A 75 3.20 -8.19 -6.72
N ARG A 76 4.34 -7.50 -6.84
CA ARG A 76 5.65 -7.90 -6.28
C ARG A 76 6.03 -7.01 -5.10
N LYS A 77 5.44 -7.27 -3.93
CA LYS A 77 5.59 -6.44 -2.71
C LYS A 77 7.07 -6.21 -2.31
N ALA A 78 7.93 -7.21 -2.50
CA ALA A 78 9.36 -7.09 -2.20
C ALA A 78 10.02 -5.97 -3.04
N VAL A 79 9.78 -5.97 -4.35
CA VAL A 79 10.27 -4.93 -5.28
C VAL A 79 9.75 -3.55 -4.88
N TYR A 80 8.44 -3.43 -4.63
CA TYR A 80 7.85 -2.13 -4.26
C TYR A 80 8.42 -1.60 -2.95
N SER A 81 8.66 -2.49 -1.99
CA SER A 81 9.25 -2.12 -0.70
C SER A 81 10.71 -1.69 -0.85
N ALA A 82 11.49 -2.36 -1.69
CA ALA A 82 12.88 -1.98 -1.97
C ALA A 82 12.97 -0.62 -2.67
N VAL A 83 12.12 -0.38 -3.67
CA VAL A 83 12.03 0.90 -4.37
C VAL A 83 11.58 2.01 -3.42
N SER A 84 10.52 1.80 -2.66
CA SER A 84 10.03 2.75 -1.65
C SER A 84 11.13 3.14 -0.66
N ARG A 85 11.85 2.18 -0.08
CA ARG A 85 12.94 2.46 0.87
C ARG A 85 14.04 3.32 0.25
N ARG A 86 14.44 3.03 -0.99
CA ARG A 86 15.48 3.81 -1.67
C ARG A 86 15.01 5.24 -1.97
N VAL A 87 13.76 5.42 -2.38
CA VAL A 87 13.14 6.74 -2.59
C VAL A 87 13.07 7.53 -1.30
N MET A 88 12.52 6.95 -0.24
CA MET A 88 12.33 7.66 1.04
C MET A 88 13.66 8.07 1.67
N ARG A 89 14.70 7.21 1.61
CA ARG A 89 16.05 7.59 2.05
C ARG A 89 16.65 8.73 1.24
N LEU A 90 16.46 8.72 -0.09
CA LEU A 90 16.92 9.81 -0.93
C LEU A 90 16.21 11.12 -0.58
N ILE A 91 14.89 11.09 -0.38
CA ILE A 91 14.14 12.28 0.02
C ILE A 91 14.60 12.78 1.40
N GLU A 92 14.77 11.88 2.37
CA GLU A 92 15.26 12.21 3.72
C GLU A 92 16.65 12.84 3.69
N HIS A 93 17.56 12.32 2.86
CA HIS A 93 18.88 12.92 2.65
C HIS A 93 18.79 14.36 2.12
N GLU A 94 17.93 14.60 1.14
CA GLU A 94 17.82 15.92 0.48
C GLU A 94 17.00 16.94 1.28
N ALA A 95 15.99 16.48 2.02
CA ALA A 95 15.00 17.33 2.68
C ALA A 95 15.11 17.38 4.20
N GLY A 96 15.87 16.46 4.81
CA GLY A 96 15.87 16.24 6.25
C GLY A 96 14.61 15.48 6.70
N VAL A 97 13.84 16.08 7.60
CA VAL A 97 12.66 15.41 8.18
C VAL A 97 11.56 15.19 7.13
N ILE A 98 11.12 13.94 7.01
CA ILE A 98 9.98 13.56 6.17
C ILE A 98 8.85 12.94 6.99
N GLU A 99 7.62 13.12 6.50
CA GLU A 99 6.43 12.44 7.00
C GLU A 99 5.89 11.50 5.94
N GLN A 100 6.29 10.23 6.02
CA GLN A 100 5.88 9.20 5.07
C GLN A 100 4.41 8.80 5.30
N LEU A 101 3.54 9.06 4.32
CA LEU A 101 2.11 8.70 4.39
C LEU A 101 1.88 7.27 3.87
N SER A 102 2.55 6.90 2.77
CA SER A 102 2.42 5.62 2.09
C SER A 102 3.78 5.12 1.57
N VAL A 103 3.77 4.02 0.83
CA VAL A 103 4.98 3.49 0.17
C VAL A 103 5.54 4.43 -0.91
N ASP A 104 4.72 5.33 -1.44
CA ASP A 104 5.03 6.16 -2.60
C ASP A 104 4.93 7.66 -2.35
N GLU A 105 4.50 8.09 -1.17
CA GLU A 105 4.28 9.52 -0.90
C GLU A 105 4.75 9.96 0.49
N ALA A 106 5.24 11.20 0.56
CA ALA A 106 5.71 11.83 1.79
C ALA A 106 5.50 13.35 1.76
N PHE A 107 5.30 13.94 2.95
CA PHE A 107 5.53 15.37 3.13
C PHE A 107 6.97 15.64 3.55
N MET A 108 7.47 16.81 3.19
CA MET A 108 8.78 17.31 3.58
C MET A 108 8.74 18.83 3.73
N GLU A 109 9.64 19.37 4.55
CA GLU A 109 9.77 20.80 4.79
C GLU A 109 11.27 21.17 4.87
N PRO A 110 11.97 21.25 3.72
CA PRO A 110 13.41 21.49 3.70
C PRO A 110 13.78 22.84 4.31
N ALA A 111 14.72 22.85 5.25
CA ALA A 111 15.18 24.07 5.90
C ALA A 111 15.78 25.09 4.91
N SER A 112 16.40 24.60 3.82
CA SER A 112 16.96 25.42 2.73
C SER A 112 15.92 26.23 1.97
N LEU A 113 14.64 25.85 2.03
CA LEU A 113 13.56 26.56 1.34
C LEU A 113 12.89 27.62 2.21
N VAL A 114 13.25 27.78 3.48
CA VAL A 114 12.63 28.79 4.35
C VAL A 114 12.88 30.20 3.78
N GLY A 115 11.80 30.89 3.41
CA GLY A 115 11.86 32.21 2.78
C GLY A 115 12.24 32.22 1.29
N ALA A 116 12.39 31.05 0.66
CA ALA A 116 12.66 30.93 -0.78
C ALA A 116 11.51 31.49 -1.63
N SER A 117 11.86 32.00 -2.80
CA SER A 117 10.93 32.36 -3.87
C SER A 117 10.25 31.14 -4.50
N VAL A 118 9.17 31.36 -5.24
CA VAL A 118 8.47 30.29 -5.97
C VAL A 118 9.42 29.58 -6.95
N ASP A 119 10.24 30.33 -7.68
CA ASP A 119 11.15 29.79 -8.69
C ASP A 119 12.24 28.90 -8.06
N GLU A 120 12.75 29.28 -6.89
CA GLU A 120 13.71 28.46 -6.13
C GLU A 120 13.08 27.13 -5.65
N VAL A 121 11.82 27.17 -5.18
CA VAL A 121 11.08 25.95 -4.79
C VAL A 121 10.83 25.05 -5.99
N VAL A 122 10.48 25.61 -7.16
CA VAL A 122 10.32 24.85 -8.41
C VAL A 122 11.64 24.21 -8.82
N ALA A 123 12.75 24.96 -8.80
CA ALA A 123 14.06 24.47 -9.15
C ALA A 123 14.50 23.30 -8.25
N TRP A 124 14.41 23.48 -6.93
CA TRP A 124 14.75 22.45 -5.95
C TRP A 124 13.89 21.19 -6.13
N SER A 125 12.58 21.36 -6.34
CA SER A 125 11.66 20.24 -6.56
C SER A 125 12.00 19.45 -7.83
N ASN A 126 12.36 20.15 -8.91
CA ASN A 126 12.75 19.51 -10.17
C ASN A 126 14.10 18.79 -10.05
N GLU A 127 15.05 19.35 -9.30
CA GLU A 127 16.33 18.68 -9.01
C GLU A 127 16.12 17.37 -8.25
N LEU A 128 15.29 17.38 -7.19
CA LEU A 128 14.94 16.16 -6.46
C LEU A 128 14.28 15.11 -7.36
N ARG A 129 13.31 15.53 -8.19
CA ARG A 129 12.63 14.64 -9.15
C ARG A 129 13.61 14.02 -10.14
N GLU A 130 14.54 14.81 -10.69
CA GLU A 130 15.56 14.32 -11.61
C GLU A 130 16.54 13.37 -10.92
N LYS A 131 16.93 13.64 -9.67
CA LYS A 131 17.76 12.74 -8.87
C LYS A 131 17.07 11.40 -8.64
N ILE A 132 15.77 11.39 -8.30
CA ILE A 132 14.97 10.14 -8.20
C ILE A 132 14.90 9.43 -9.55
N ARG A 133 14.64 10.16 -10.63
CA ARG A 133 14.54 9.60 -11.98
C ARG A 133 15.84 8.93 -12.43
N THR A 134 16.98 9.58 -12.24
CA THR A 134 18.28 9.08 -12.69
C THR A 134 18.82 7.95 -11.82
N THR A 135 18.70 8.06 -10.49
CA THR A 135 19.28 7.07 -9.57
C THR A 135 18.39 5.84 -9.39
N ILE A 136 17.07 6.02 -9.33
CA ILE A 136 16.10 4.94 -9.02
C ILE A 136 15.34 4.52 -10.28
N GLY A 137 15.02 5.44 -11.19
CA GLY A 137 14.38 5.12 -12.48
C GLY A 137 12.88 5.33 -12.53
N ILE A 138 12.26 5.90 -11.49
CA ILE A 138 10.80 6.09 -11.42
C ILE A 138 10.41 7.59 -11.52
N PRO A 139 9.26 7.91 -12.14
CA PRO A 139 8.74 9.27 -12.19
C PRO A 139 8.16 9.71 -10.84
N SER A 140 8.10 11.03 -10.61
CA SER A 140 7.46 11.60 -9.43
C SER A 140 6.88 12.98 -9.71
N SER A 141 5.85 13.34 -8.95
CA SER A 141 5.24 14.67 -8.98
C SER A 141 5.34 15.35 -7.62
N VAL A 142 5.66 16.64 -7.63
CA VAL A 142 5.85 17.45 -6.42
C VAL A 142 4.85 18.60 -6.39
N GLY A 143 4.20 18.76 -5.25
CA GLY A 143 3.39 19.94 -4.93
C GLY A 143 4.00 20.71 -3.78
N ALA A 144 3.92 22.03 -3.81
CA ALA A 144 4.35 22.87 -2.70
C ALA A 144 3.29 23.90 -2.31
N GLY A 145 3.23 24.26 -1.03
CA GLY A 145 2.36 25.33 -0.54
C GLY A 145 2.68 25.70 0.91
N THR A 146 1.84 26.51 1.54
CA THR A 146 2.09 26.98 2.92
C THR A 146 1.73 25.96 4.01
N GLY A 147 1.23 24.78 3.61
CA GLY A 147 0.78 23.71 4.50
C GLY A 147 0.54 22.42 3.72
N LYS A 148 0.35 21.32 4.46
CA LYS A 148 0.20 19.96 3.90
C LYS A 148 -0.96 19.84 2.92
N GLN A 149 -2.07 20.52 3.19
CA GLN A 149 -3.26 20.49 2.33
C GLN A 149 -2.96 21.01 0.93
N TYR A 150 -2.30 22.18 0.87
CA TYR A 150 -1.91 22.85 -0.38
C TYR A 150 -0.89 22.00 -1.13
N ALA A 151 0.12 21.51 -0.42
CA ALA A 151 1.16 20.66 -1.01
C ALA A 151 0.55 19.40 -1.63
N LYS A 152 -0.36 18.72 -0.92
CA LYS A 152 -1.02 17.49 -1.39
C LYS A 152 -1.90 17.72 -2.61
N ILE A 153 -2.66 18.81 -2.63
CA ILE A 153 -3.46 19.19 -3.82
C ILE A 153 -2.54 19.57 -4.97
N GLY A 154 -1.51 20.36 -4.70
CA GLY A 154 -0.51 20.77 -5.68
C GLY A 154 0.14 19.57 -6.37
N SER A 155 0.52 18.53 -5.63
CA SER A 155 1.15 17.36 -6.24
C SER A 155 0.17 16.60 -7.13
N GLY A 156 -1.13 16.63 -6.82
CA GLY A 156 -2.18 16.10 -7.68
C GLY A 156 -2.34 16.88 -8.99
N LEU A 157 -2.27 18.22 -8.92
CA LEU A 157 -2.28 19.09 -10.11
C LEU A 157 -1.00 18.98 -10.94
N ALA A 158 0.10 18.59 -10.31
CA ALA A 158 1.40 18.38 -10.94
C ALA A 158 1.52 17.04 -11.70
N LYS A 159 0.52 16.15 -11.63
CA LYS A 159 0.57 14.84 -12.28
C LYS A 159 0.20 14.92 -13.76
N PRO A 160 0.87 14.13 -14.65
CA PRO A 160 2.03 13.29 -14.38
C PRO A 160 3.37 14.05 -14.46
N ASP A 161 4.37 13.52 -13.75
CA ASP A 161 5.80 13.87 -13.83
C ASP A 161 6.06 15.38 -13.88
N GLY A 162 5.60 16.09 -12.87
CA GLY A 162 5.65 17.56 -12.84
C GLY A 162 5.80 18.17 -11.44
N THR A 163 5.93 19.49 -11.42
CA THR A 163 5.98 20.29 -10.18
C THR A 163 4.92 21.38 -10.24
N PHE A 164 4.17 21.58 -9.15
CA PHE A 164 3.18 22.64 -9.04
C PHE A 164 3.25 23.34 -7.68
N VAL A 165 3.55 24.64 -7.69
CA VAL A 165 3.72 25.45 -6.47
C VAL A 165 2.53 26.38 -6.29
N ILE A 166 1.86 26.27 -5.14
CA ILE A 166 0.73 27.12 -4.76
C ILE A 166 1.24 28.18 -3.78
N SER A 167 1.60 29.35 -4.30
CA SER A 167 2.04 30.49 -3.47
C SER A 167 0.89 31.03 -2.62
N LYS A 168 1.23 31.61 -1.46
CA LYS A 168 0.25 32.09 -0.47
C LYS A 168 -0.79 33.05 -1.07
N ASP A 169 -0.36 33.94 -1.95
CA ASP A 169 -1.20 34.94 -2.62
C ASP A 169 -2.13 34.35 -3.69
N LYS A 170 -1.87 33.12 -4.16
CA LYS A 170 -2.65 32.44 -5.20
C LYS A 170 -3.53 31.31 -4.69
N GLN A 171 -3.51 31.02 -3.39
CA GLN A 171 -4.21 29.88 -2.79
C GLN A 171 -5.71 29.89 -3.04
N GLU A 172 -6.37 31.02 -2.75
CA GLU A 172 -7.82 31.14 -2.88
C GLU A 172 -8.25 31.07 -4.36
N GLU A 173 -7.52 31.73 -5.24
CA GLU A 173 -7.75 31.73 -6.70
C GLU A 173 -7.64 30.32 -7.29
N ILE A 174 -6.62 29.56 -6.90
CA ILE A 174 -6.34 28.23 -7.46
C ILE A 174 -7.27 27.18 -6.85
N LEU A 175 -7.49 27.21 -5.53
CA LEU A 175 -8.20 26.14 -4.83
C LEU A 175 -9.69 26.36 -4.74
N GLY A 176 -10.15 27.60 -4.62
CA GLY A 176 -11.56 27.93 -4.46
C GLY A 176 -12.47 27.23 -5.49
N PRO A 177 -12.15 27.27 -6.80
CA PRO A 177 -12.96 26.64 -7.85
C PRO A 177 -12.88 25.11 -7.88
N LEU A 178 -11.93 24.47 -7.18
CA LEU A 178 -11.79 23.02 -7.23
C LEU A 178 -13.00 22.33 -6.58
N PRO A 179 -13.36 21.12 -7.04
CA PRO A 179 -14.36 20.32 -6.37
C PRO A 179 -13.99 20.11 -4.90
N VAL A 180 -14.98 20.12 -4.01
CA VAL A 180 -14.75 19.92 -2.57
C VAL A 180 -14.09 18.57 -2.26
N ARG A 181 -14.29 17.58 -3.15
CA ARG A 181 -13.65 16.26 -3.12
C ARG A 181 -12.12 16.31 -3.26
N SER A 182 -11.57 17.41 -3.78
CA SER A 182 -10.13 17.63 -3.87
C SER A 182 -9.49 17.91 -2.51
N LEU A 183 -10.26 18.29 -1.48
CA LEU A 183 -9.73 18.42 -0.13
C LEU A 183 -9.33 17.03 0.42
N TRP A 184 -8.05 16.86 0.72
CA TRP A 184 -7.55 15.73 1.48
C TRP A 184 -8.31 15.59 2.81
N GLY A 185 -8.97 14.45 2.99
CA GLY A 185 -9.85 14.16 4.12
C GLY A 185 -11.36 14.21 3.80
N VAL A 186 -11.78 14.83 2.69
CA VAL A 186 -13.18 14.76 2.22
C VAL A 186 -13.38 13.48 1.41
N GLY A 187 -13.96 12.45 2.04
CA GLY A 187 -14.37 11.18 1.40
C GLY A 187 -15.67 11.28 0.58
N PRO A 188 -16.08 10.22 -0.16
CA PRO A 188 -17.35 10.19 -0.91
C PRO A 188 -18.58 10.48 -0.03
N VAL A 189 -18.55 10.03 1.23
CA VAL A 189 -19.64 10.27 2.20
C VAL A 189 -19.74 11.74 2.58
N ALA A 190 -18.61 12.39 2.88
CA ALA A 190 -18.58 13.81 3.22
C ALA A 190 -18.97 14.67 2.01
N GLU A 191 -18.46 14.32 0.83
CA GLU A 191 -18.82 14.95 -0.44
C GLU A 191 -20.33 14.85 -0.71
N ALA A 192 -20.94 13.66 -0.56
CA ALA A 192 -22.36 13.48 -0.78
C ALA A 192 -23.23 14.33 0.15
N LYS A 193 -22.83 14.47 1.41
CA LYS A 193 -23.51 15.34 2.39
C LYS A 193 -23.44 16.81 1.98
N LEU A 194 -22.25 17.29 1.61
CA LEU A 194 -22.05 18.68 1.15
C LEU A 194 -22.83 18.97 -0.14
N ARG A 195 -22.78 18.03 -1.10
CA ARG A 195 -23.53 18.13 -2.35
C ARG A 195 -25.04 18.17 -2.13
N GLY A 196 -25.54 17.45 -1.13
CA GLY A 196 -26.95 17.52 -0.70
C GLY A 196 -27.39 18.91 -0.24
N LEU A 197 -26.44 19.77 0.16
CA LEU A 197 -26.66 21.18 0.51
C LEU A 197 -26.36 22.14 -0.65
N GLY A 198 -26.04 21.64 -1.84
CA GLY A 198 -25.61 22.43 -2.99
C GLY A 198 -24.15 22.87 -2.96
N ILE A 199 -23.35 22.38 -2.00
CA ILE A 199 -21.93 22.72 -1.86
C ILE A 199 -21.10 21.75 -2.71
N THR A 200 -20.46 22.27 -3.75
CA THR A 200 -19.70 21.50 -4.73
C THR A 200 -18.23 21.89 -4.82
N THR A 201 -17.89 23.12 -4.44
CA THR A 201 -16.52 23.65 -4.51
C THR A 201 -15.90 23.89 -3.15
N ILE A 202 -14.57 24.03 -3.11
CA ILE A 202 -13.82 24.37 -1.88
C ILE A 202 -14.23 25.76 -1.39
N ALA A 203 -14.39 26.75 -2.27
CA ALA A 203 -14.82 28.10 -1.90
C ALA A 203 -16.21 28.11 -1.24
N GLU A 204 -17.17 27.37 -1.80
CA GLU A 204 -18.51 27.23 -1.21
C GLU A 204 -18.45 26.59 0.17
N PHE A 205 -17.63 25.55 0.35
CA PHE A 205 -17.44 24.91 1.66
C PHE A 205 -16.77 25.85 2.67
N ALA A 206 -15.76 26.60 2.25
CA ALA A 206 -15.07 27.59 3.07
C ALA A 206 -16.01 28.73 3.53
N ALA A 207 -17.01 29.09 2.73
CA ALA A 207 -18.00 30.12 3.03
C ALA A 207 -19.10 29.68 4.02
N MET A 208 -19.24 28.38 4.31
CA MET A 208 -20.22 27.88 5.29
C MET A 208 -19.94 28.45 6.69
N SER A 209 -21.00 28.62 7.48
CA SER A 209 -20.83 28.94 8.90
C SER A 209 -20.35 27.70 9.68
N LYS A 210 -19.59 27.93 10.75
CA LYS A 210 -19.12 26.86 11.64
C LYS A 210 -20.26 25.95 12.12
N LYS A 211 -21.44 26.51 12.43
CA LYS A 211 -22.60 25.74 12.88
C LYS A 211 -23.11 24.79 11.81
N GLU A 212 -23.18 25.22 10.54
CA GLU A 212 -23.61 24.36 9.44
C GLU A 212 -22.62 23.23 9.20
N VAL A 213 -21.32 23.50 9.29
CA VAL A 213 -20.25 22.49 9.20
C VAL A 213 -20.39 21.46 10.31
N GLU A 214 -20.55 21.89 11.57
CA GLU A 214 -20.68 20.99 12.71
C GLU A 214 -21.91 20.08 12.60
N VAL A 215 -23.04 20.62 12.13
CA VAL A 215 -24.28 19.84 11.92
C VAL A 215 -24.11 18.83 10.79
N THR A 216 -23.40 19.18 9.73
CA THR A 216 -23.28 18.35 8.52
C THR A 216 -22.22 17.26 8.65
N LEU A 217 -21.02 17.64 9.09
CA LEU A 217 -19.81 16.81 9.09
C LEU A 217 -19.32 16.44 10.50
N GLY A 218 -19.93 17.00 11.54
CA GLY A 218 -19.55 16.74 12.94
C GLY A 218 -18.52 17.74 13.48
N LYS A 219 -18.42 17.81 14.81
CA LYS A 219 -17.65 18.85 15.52
C LYS A 219 -16.15 18.78 15.32
N ALA A 220 -15.56 17.59 15.34
CA ALA A 220 -14.11 17.43 15.25
C ALA A 220 -13.65 17.49 13.79
N VAL A 221 -13.96 16.46 13.01
CA VAL A 221 -13.48 16.31 11.63
C VAL A 221 -14.01 17.42 10.72
N GLY A 222 -15.29 17.80 10.85
CA GLY A 222 -15.88 18.86 10.05
C GLY A 222 -15.20 20.20 10.26
N ALA A 223 -14.97 20.60 11.52
CA ALA A 223 -14.29 21.85 11.84
C ALA A 223 -12.85 21.89 11.29
N THR A 224 -12.08 20.80 11.44
CA THR A 224 -10.73 20.73 10.88
C THR A 224 -10.74 20.86 9.36
N LEU A 225 -11.61 20.14 8.65
CA LEU A 225 -11.70 20.23 7.19
C LEU A 225 -12.10 21.63 6.71
N TRP A 226 -12.95 22.31 7.47
CA TRP A 226 -13.38 23.67 7.17
C TRP A 226 -12.24 24.70 7.33
N GLU A 227 -11.43 24.60 8.38
CA GLU A 227 -10.22 25.43 8.52
C GLU A 227 -9.24 25.20 7.35
N LEU A 228 -9.03 23.93 6.96
CA LEU A 228 -8.20 23.58 5.81
C LEU A 228 -8.75 24.15 4.48
N ALA A 229 -10.07 24.20 4.31
CA ALA A 229 -10.70 24.80 3.14
C ALA A 229 -10.46 26.33 3.08
N ARG A 230 -10.24 26.97 4.24
CA ARG A 230 -10.15 28.42 4.39
C ARG A 230 -8.73 29.00 4.33
N GLY A 231 -7.68 28.19 4.22
CA GLY A 231 -6.31 28.73 4.32
C GLY A 231 -5.48 28.12 5.44
N HIS A 232 -6.12 27.53 6.44
CA HIS A 232 -5.52 27.37 7.76
C HIS A 232 -5.02 25.94 7.95
N ASP A 233 -3.71 25.75 7.72
CA ASP A 233 -3.03 24.48 7.90
C ASP A 233 -1.69 24.64 8.63
N ASP A 234 -1.77 24.67 9.96
CA ASP A 234 -0.61 24.80 10.85
C ASP A 234 0.05 23.46 11.19
N ARG A 235 -0.33 22.36 10.52
CA ARG A 235 0.25 21.04 10.79
C ARG A 235 1.73 21.04 10.38
N VAL A 236 2.59 20.64 11.31
CA VAL A 236 4.02 20.44 11.08
C VAL A 236 4.29 19.14 10.35
N VAL A 237 5.31 19.10 9.49
CA VAL A 237 5.85 17.84 8.97
C VAL A 237 6.64 17.19 10.09
N ALA A 238 6.28 15.97 10.47
CA ALA A 238 6.94 15.22 11.52
C ALA A 238 7.07 13.73 11.13
N PRO A 239 8.06 13.00 11.68
CA PRO A 239 8.17 11.57 11.44
C PRO A 239 6.87 10.84 11.76
N ARG A 240 6.59 9.79 10.99
CA ARG A 240 5.35 9.01 11.14
C ARG A 240 5.22 8.51 12.58
N ALA A 241 4.07 8.76 13.19
CA ALA A 241 3.76 8.25 14.52
C ALA A 241 3.80 6.71 14.54
N VAL A 242 4.26 6.16 15.66
CA VAL A 242 4.32 4.71 15.91
C VAL A 242 2.96 4.06 15.67
N ALA A 243 2.96 2.85 15.11
CA ALA A 243 1.73 2.12 14.80
C ALA A 243 0.89 1.91 16.08
N LYS A 244 -0.41 2.18 15.98
CA LYS A 244 -1.37 1.92 17.09
C LYS A 244 -1.93 0.50 17.09
N GLN A 245 -1.84 -0.16 15.93
CA GLN A 245 -2.33 -1.51 15.72
C GLN A 245 -1.57 -2.17 14.57
N VAL A 246 -1.53 -3.51 14.59
CA VAL A 246 -1.06 -4.36 13.49
C VAL A 246 -2.17 -5.31 13.10
N SER A 247 -2.35 -5.58 11.82
CA SER A 247 -3.45 -6.45 11.35
C SER A 247 -3.10 -7.20 10.07
N ALA A 248 -3.84 -8.26 9.80
CA ALA A 248 -3.85 -8.95 8.52
C ALA A 248 -5.28 -9.38 8.18
N GLU A 249 -5.68 -9.21 6.93
CA GLU A 249 -6.99 -9.61 6.43
C GLU A 249 -6.89 -10.13 5.00
N GLN A 250 -7.84 -10.98 4.60
CA GLN A 250 -7.90 -11.53 3.24
C GLN A 250 -9.35 -11.72 2.80
N THR A 251 -9.64 -11.26 1.58
CA THR A 251 -10.87 -11.65 0.86
C THR A 251 -10.61 -12.97 0.15
N TYR A 252 -11.49 -13.94 0.37
CA TYR A 252 -11.38 -15.28 -0.20
C TYR A 252 -12.01 -15.33 -1.61
N ALA A 253 -11.47 -16.22 -2.45
CA ALA A 253 -11.92 -16.40 -3.83
C ALA A 253 -13.38 -16.88 -3.89
N ARG A 254 -13.74 -17.78 -2.97
CA ARG A 254 -15.10 -18.24 -2.69
C ARG A 254 -15.47 -17.85 -1.25
N ASP A 255 -16.75 -17.64 -0.99
CA ASP A 255 -17.21 -17.38 0.37
C ASP A 255 -17.09 -18.66 1.21
N LEU A 256 -16.62 -18.51 2.44
CA LEU A 256 -16.46 -19.57 3.43
C LEU A 256 -17.84 -19.91 4.01
N THR A 257 -18.20 -21.19 4.01
CA THR A 257 -19.52 -21.67 4.43
C THR A 257 -19.45 -22.71 5.55
N THR A 258 -18.26 -23.16 5.91
CA THR A 258 -18.04 -24.15 6.97
C THR A 258 -17.22 -23.58 8.14
N VAL A 259 -17.33 -24.23 9.30
CA VAL A 259 -16.55 -23.89 10.51
C VAL A 259 -15.06 -24.05 10.27
N ASP A 260 -14.64 -25.18 9.68
CA ASP A 260 -13.23 -25.49 9.42
C ASP A 260 -12.57 -24.46 8.48
N GLU A 261 -13.28 -24.02 7.43
CA GLU A 261 -12.80 -22.96 6.55
C GLU A 261 -12.54 -21.65 7.30
N VAL A 262 -13.44 -21.26 8.21
CA VAL A 262 -13.32 -20.04 9.00
C VAL A 262 -12.20 -20.17 10.02
N ASP A 263 -12.05 -21.31 10.68
CA ASP A 263 -10.98 -21.55 11.65
C ASP A 263 -9.60 -21.48 10.99
N LYS A 264 -9.44 -22.11 9.82
CA LYS A 264 -8.22 -21.99 9.00
C LYS A 264 -7.97 -20.54 8.60
N ALA A 265 -9.02 -19.80 8.23
CA ALA A 265 -8.92 -18.39 7.86
C ALA A 265 -8.50 -17.49 9.02
N VAL A 266 -9.07 -17.66 10.21
CA VAL A 266 -8.72 -16.93 11.43
C VAL A 266 -7.29 -17.23 11.85
N ARG A 267 -6.89 -18.51 11.87
CA ARG A 267 -5.51 -18.91 12.21
C ARG A 267 -4.50 -18.26 11.27
N ARG A 268 -4.75 -18.28 9.96
CA ARG A 268 -3.90 -17.65 8.95
C ARG A 268 -3.79 -16.14 9.18
N ALA A 269 -4.92 -15.46 9.39
CA ALA A 269 -4.94 -14.02 9.63
C ALA A 269 -4.25 -13.64 10.96
N ALA A 270 -4.46 -14.41 12.04
CA ALA A 270 -3.80 -14.23 13.32
C ALA A 270 -2.28 -14.41 13.20
N HIS A 271 -1.82 -15.46 12.50
CA HIS A 271 -0.40 -15.72 12.28
C HIS A 271 0.26 -14.57 11.49
N ASP A 272 -0.36 -14.14 10.39
CA ASP A 272 0.15 -13.04 9.57
C ASP A 272 0.20 -11.70 10.33
N ALA A 273 -0.77 -11.46 11.22
CA ALA A 273 -0.76 -10.30 12.11
C ALA A 273 0.31 -10.44 13.20
N HIS A 274 0.54 -11.65 13.70
CA HIS A 274 1.50 -11.95 14.76
C HIS A 274 2.95 -11.81 14.28
N VAL A 275 3.28 -12.26 13.07
CA VAL A 275 4.59 -11.98 12.44
C VAL A 275 4.86 -10.48 12.35
N ARG A 276 3.82 -9.66 12.12
CA ARG A 276 3.95 -8.19 12.11
C ARG A 276 4.10 -7.62 13.52
N LEU A 277 3.44 -8.20 14.51
CA LEU A 277 3.58 -7.85 15.93
C LEU A 277 5.01 -8.09 16.42
N LEU A 278 5.57 -9.28 16.15
CA LEU A 278 6.95 -9.61 16.51
C LEU A 278 7.97 -8.66 15.87
N LYS A 279 7.71 -8.24 14.62
CA LYS A 279 8.55 -7.24 13.94
C LYS A 279 8.42 -5.84 14.54
N ASP A 280 7.24 -5.48 15.05
CA ASP A 280 7.01 -4.21 15.77
C ASP A 280 7.70 -4.21 17.15
N GLY A 281 7.85 -5.37 17.78
CA GLY A 281 8.63 -5.57 19.01
C GLY A 281 7.87 -5.28 20.31
N ARG A 282 6.55 -5.04 20.24
CA ARG A 282 5.67 -4.79 21.39
C ARG A 282 4.67 -5.93 21.58
N GLY A 283 4.12 -6.07 22.78
CA GLY A 283 2.98 -6.94 23.06
C GLY A 283 1.65 -6.27 22.74
N ALA A 284 0.58 -7.06 22.61
CA ALA A 284 -0.76 -6.56 22.37
C ALA A 284 -1.73 -6.94 23.48
N ARG A 285 -2.60 -6.00 23.85
CA ARG A 285 -3.70 -6.25 24.79
C ARG A 285 -5.00 -6.65 24.12
N THR A 286 -5.29 -6.09 22.95
CA THR A 286 -6.61 -6.22 22.32
C THR A 286 -6.53 -6.94 21.00
N VAL A 287 -7.29 -8.03 20.90
CA VAL A 287 -7.49 -8.81 19.68
C VAL A 287 -8.83 -8.44 19.08
N THR A 288 -8.88 -8.18 17.77
CA THR A 288 -10.12 -7.92 17.05
C THR A 288 -10.24 -8.90 15.88
N VAL A 289 -11.39 -9.55 15.75
CA VAL A 289 -11.76 -10.32 14.56
C VAL A 289 -12.74 -9.51 13.74
N LYS A 290 -12.43 -9.35 12.46
CA LYS A 290 -13.27 -8.68 11.46
C LYS A 290 -13.74 -9.69 10.44
N LEU A 291 -15.05 -9.77 10.25
CA LEU A 291 -15.70 -10.58 9.24
C LEU A 291 -16.43 -9.68 8.26
N LYS A 292 -16.31 -9.99 6.97
CA LYS A 292 -17.17 -9.40 5.94
C LYS A 292 -18.00 -10.52 5.33
N MET A 293 -19.30 -10.33 5.24
CA MET A 293 -20.23 -11.32 4.71
C MET A 293 -20.38 -11.16 3.19
N ALA A 294 -21.03 -12.13 2.55
CA ALA A 294 -21.24 -12.15 1.10
C ALA A 294 -22.02 -10.91 0.58
N ASP A 295 -22.90 -10.34 1.42
CA ASP A 295 -23.67 -9.12 1.16
C ASP A 295 -22.89 -7.82 1.45
N PHE A 296 -21.59 -7.92 1.74
CA PHE A 296 -20.67 -6.84 2.07
C PHE A 296 -20.89 -6.19 3.45
N HIS A 297 -21.81 -6.70 4.27
CA HIS A 297 -21.91 -6.30 5.68
C HIS A 297 -20.61 -6.65 6.41
N ILE A 298 -20.15 -5.77 7.32
CA ILE A 298 -18.93 -5.96 8.10
C ILE A 298 -19.32 -6.03 9.58
N GLU A 299 -18.89 -7.09 10.25
CA GLU A 299 -18.92 -7.20 11.70
C GLU A 299 -17.49 -7.22 12.25
N SER A 300 -17.29 -6.56 13.39
CA SER A 300 -16.02 -6.59 14.12
C SER A 300 -16.29 -6.81 15.60
N ARG A 301 -15.60 -7.77 16.20
CA ARG A 301 -15.60 -8.01 17.64
C ARG A 301 -14.19 -7.88 18.18
N SER A 302 -14.08 -7.35 19.40
CA SER A 302 -12.79 -7.18 20.08
C SER A 302 -12.83 -7.82 21.46
N TYR A 303 -11.70 -8.38 21.88
CA TYR A 303 -11.44 -8.89 23.21
C TYR A 303 -10.16 -8.27 23.74
N THR A 304 -10.19 -7.74 24.96
CA THR A 304 -9.03 -7.10 25.61
C THR A 304 -8.59 -7.95 26.79
N LEU A 305 -7.36 -8.43 26.71
CA LEU A 305 -6.64 -9.13 27.78
C LEU A 305 -6.26 -8.15 28.89
N PRO A 306 -6.10 -8.63 30.14
CA PRO A 306 -5.68 -7.80 31.26
C PRO A 306 -4.19 -7.43 31.22
N TYR A 307 -3.41 -7.99 30.30
CA TYR A 307 -1.99 -7.73 30.10
C TYR A 307 -1.64 -7.75 28.61
N ALA A 308 -0.53 -7.10 28.25
CA ALA A 308 0.02 -7.19 26.90
C ALA A 308 0.82 -8.48 26.76
N THR A 309 0.62 -9.20 25.66
CA THR A 309 1.40 -10.39 25.32
C THR A 309 1.72 -10.42 23.84
N ASP A 310 2.86 -11.02 23.48
CA ASP A 310 3.20 -11.38 22.12
C ASP A 310 3.05 -12.89 21.88
N GLU A 311 2.60 -13.68 22.85
CA GLU A 311 2.44 -15.12 22.69
C GLU A 311 1.33 -15.46 21.69
N PHE A 312 1.68 -16.21 20.63
CA PHE A 312 0.76 -16.53 19.55
C PHE A 312 -0.48 -17.29 20.04
N ASP A 313 -0.30 -18.33 20.87
CA ASP A 313 -1.39 -19.21 21.26
C ASP A 313 -2.45 -18.47 22.11
N THR A 314 -2.00 -17.61 23.02
CA THR A 314 -2.89 -16.73 23.81
C THR A 314 -3.67 -15.75 22.93
N LEU A 315 -2.99 -15.07 22.00
CA LEU A 315 -3.64 -14.14 21.06
C LEU A 315 -4.59 -14.85 20.10
N PHE A 316 -4.24 -16.06 19.65
CA PHE A 316 -5.06 -16.88 18.77
C PHE A 316 -6.31 -17.40 19.51
N ALA A 317 -6.18 -17.89 20.74
CA ALA A 317 -7.31 -18.31 21.56
C ALA A 317 -8.30 -17.15 21.79
N ALA A 318 -7.79 -15.95 22.08
CA ALA A 318 -8.60 -14.73 22.18
C ALA A 318 -9.34 -14.40 20.87
N ALA A 319 -8.72 -14.58 19.71
CA ALA A 319 -9.39 -14.41 18.41
C ALA A 319 -10.50 -15.46 18.20
N MET A 320 -10.22 -16.72 18.52
CA MET A 320 -11.19 -17.81 18.39
C MET A 320 -12.43 -17.57 19.27
N ARG A 321 -12.25 -17.08 20.50
CA ARG A 321 -13.33 -16.78 21.45
C ARG A 321 -14.37 -15.76 20.93
N ILE A 322 -13.96 -14.86 20.04
CA ILE A 322 -14.84 -13.79 19.51
C ILE A 322 -15.25 -14.00 18.06
N THR A 323 -14.78 -15.08 17.43
CA THR A 323 -15.13 -15.44 16.06
C THR A 323 -16.60 -15.86 15.98
N ARG A 324 -17.29 -15.47 14.88
CA ARG A 324 -18.65 -15.92 14.55
C ARG A 324 -18.58 -16.83 13.34
N TYR A 325 -19.53 -17.76 13.22
CA TYR A 325 -19.54 -18.77 12.16
C TYR A 325 -20.66 -18.58 11.14
N PRO A 326 -20.60 -19.25 9.96
CA PRO A 326 -21.58 -19.05 8.90
C PRO A 326 -23.03 -19.36 9.28
N SER A 327 -23.25 -20.23 10.27
CA SER A 327 -24.57 -20.48 10.87
C SER A 327 -25.16 -19.25 11.58
N GLU A 328 -24.32 -18.31 12.02
CA GLU A 328 -24.71 -17.11 12.76
C GLU A 328 -24.73 -15.83 11.92
N VAL A 329 -23.84 -15.71 10.93
CA VAL A 329 -23.66 -14.48 10.12
C VAL A 329 -23.95 -14.69 8.62
N GLY A 330 -24.18 -15.93 8.18
CA GLY A 330 -24.21 -16.29 6.77
C GLY A 330 -22.81 -16.48 6.18
N ALA A 331 -22.72 -16.68 4.86
CA ALA A 331 -21.44 -16.97 4.21
C ALA A 331 -20.43 -15.81 4.37
N ILE A 332 -19.19 -16.16 4.73
CA ILE A 332 -18.13 -15.21 5.08
C ILE A 332 -17.19 -15.01 3.89
N ARG A 333 -17.04 -13.76 3.46
CA ARG A 333 -16.23 -13.35 2.31
C ARG A 333 -14.79 -12.97 2.67
N LEU A 334 -14.58 -12.32 3.82
CA LEU A 334 -13.27 -11.89 4.31
C LEU A 334 -13.16 -12.16 5.80
N VAL A 335 -11.97 -12.58 6.21
CA VAL A 335 -11.56 -12.71 7.61
C VAL A 335 -10.32 -11.85 7.84
N GLY A 336 -10.32 -11.11 8.93
CA GLY A 336 -9.18 -10.32 9.39
C GLY A 336 -9.00 -10.40 10.90
N VAL A 337 -7.75 -10.36 11.33
CA VAL A 337 -7.36 -10.28 12.74
C VAL A 337 -6.47 -9.06 12.93
N SER A 338 -6.70 -8.31 14.01
CA SER A 338 -5.84 -7.19 14.41
C SER A 338 -5.49 -7.21 15.88
N PHE A 339 -4.29 -6.74 16.18
CA PHE A 339 -3.74 -6.56 17.51
C PHE A 339 -3.55 -5.07 17.78
N SER A 340 -4.04 -4.60 18.91
CA SER A 340 -3.98 -3.19 19.33
C SER A 340 -3.80 -3.06 20.84
N GLY A 341 -3.65 -1.83 21.34
CA GLY A 341 -3.19 -1.61 22.72
C GLY A 341 -1.76 -2.14 22.88
N LEU A 342 -0.88 -1.65 22.00
CA LEU A 342 0.49 -2.13 21.87
C LEU A 342 1.38 -1.51 22.95
N GLU A 343 2.08 -2.34 23.73
CA GLU A 343 2.87 -1.93 24.90
C GLU A 343 4.28 -2.56 24.84
N GLU A 344 5.31 -1.81 25.23
CA GLU A 344 6.69 -2.30 25.33
C GLU A 344 6.90 -3.20 26.55
N ALA A 345 6.17 -2.93 27.64
CA ALA A 345 6.23 -3.74 28.85
C ALA A 345 5.41 -5.02 28.67
N LEU A 346 6.11 -6.13 28.40
CA LEU A 346 5.54 -7.46 28.48
C LEU A 346 5.54 -7.90 29.94
N GLN A 347 4.36 -8.19 30.49
CA GLN A 347 4.26 -8.75 31.82
C GLN A 347 4.22 -10.27 31.71
N ASP A 348 5.24 -10.95 32.25
CA ASP A 348 5.22 -12.41 32.35
C ASP A 348 4.06 -12.84 33.26
N VAL A 349 3.15 -13.62 32.69
CA VAL A 349 2.00 -14.14 33.43
C VAL A 349 2.32 -15.52 33.96
N LEU A 350 1.94 -15.76 35.22
CA LEU A 350 2.32 -16.96 35.95
C LEU A 350 1.65 -18.25 35.41
N PHE A 351 0.57 -18.12 34.64
CA PHE A 351 -0.25 -19.22 34.07
C PHE A 351 -0.90 -18.83 32.73
N PRO A 352 -0.13 -18.67 31.64
CA PRO A 352 -0.67 -18.30 30.33
C PRO A 352 -1.62 -19.37 29.76
N GLU A 353 -1.50 -20.63 30.19
CA GLU A 353 -2.31 -21.73 29.65
C GLU A 353 -3.81 -21.55 29.94
N LEU A 354 -4.17 -20.83 31.01
CA LEU A 354 -5.56 -20.53 31.38
C LEU A 354 -6.27 -19.63 30.34
N ASP A 355 -5.51 -18.82 29.61
CA ASP A 355 -6.02 -17.94 28.56
C ASP A 355 -5.90 -18.60 27.16
N GLN A 356 -5.27 -19.78 27.07
CA GLN A 356 -5.14 -20.58 25.84
C GLN A 356 -6.31 -21.55 25.63
N ASP A 357 -7.20 -21.71 26.62
CA ASP A 357 -8.34 -22.61 26.55
C ASP A 357 -9.36 -22.16 25.48
N ILE A 358 -9.30 -22.81 24.32
CA ILE A 358 -10.31 -22.66 23.26
C ILE A 358 -11.52 -23.52 23.66
N VAL A 359 -12.50 -22.93 24.33
CA VAL A 359 -13.77 -23.62 24.63
C VAL A 359 -14.53 -23.84 23.31
N ARG A 360 -14.60 -25.09 22.85
CA ARG A 360 -15.47 -25.54 21.75
C ARG A 360 -16.57 -26.45 22.29
N GLU A 361 -17.81 -26.22 21.89
CA GLU A 361 -18.80 -27.30 21.87
C GLU A 361 -18.49 -28.18 20.64
N GLU A 362 -18.24 -29.47 20.87
CA GLU A 362 -18.00 -30.43 19.80
C GLU A 362 -19.24 -30.55 18.91
N VAL A 363 -19.12 -30.10 17.66
CA VAL A 363 -20.01 -30.55 16.57
C VAL A 363 -19.14 -31.35 15.60
N VAL A 364 -19.25 -32.66 15.69
CA VAL A 364 -18.66 -33.61 14.74
C VAL A 364 -19.50 -33.58 13.46
N THR A 365 -18.91 -33.14 12.35
CA THR A 365 -19.38 -33.53 11.02
C THR A 365 -18.17 -33.87 10.15
N GLU A 366 -18.02 -35.16 9.88
CA GLU A 366 -17.18 -35.69 8.80
C GLU A 366 -17.70 -35.18 7.45
N TYR A 367 -16.85 -34.55 6.64
CA TYR A 367 -16.57 -34.94 5.25
C TYR A 367 -15.48 -34.03 4.63
N ASP A 368 -14.58 -34.75 3.98
CA ASP A 368 -13.37 -34.51 3.18
C ASP A 368 -13.08 -33.18 2.45
N ALA A 369 -11.77 -33.03 2.21
CA ALA A 369 -10.99 -31.87 1.81
C ALA A 369 -11.30 -31.26 0.43
N GLY A 370 -11.41 -29.93 0.39
CA GLY A 370 -11.29 -29.12 -0.82
C GLY A 370 -9.82 -28.76 -1.09
N VAL A 371 -9.18 -29.50 -1.99
CA VAL A 371 -7.85 -29.19 -2.54
C VAL A 371 -7.99 -28.06 -3.56
N ASP A 372 -7.12 -27.05 -3.51
CA ASP A 372 -6.95 -26.05 -4.57
C ASP A 372 -6.53 -26.77 -5.85
N PHE A 373 -7.37 -26.76 -6.89
CA PHE A 373 -6.99 -27.29 -8.19
C PHE A 373 -6.09 -26.28 -8.92
N PRO A 374 -4.86 -26.66 -9.28
CA PRO A 374 -4.11 -25.93 -10.29
C PRO A 374 -4.69 -26.23 -11.69
N GLU A 375 -4.50 -25.31 -12.64
CA GLU A 375 -4.85 -25.54 -14.05
C GLU A 375 -4.06 -26.74 -14.58
N VAL A 376 -4.78 -27.80 -14.94
CA VAL A 376 -4.22 -29.03 -15.52
C VAL A 376 -4.03 -28.82 -17.01
N THR A 377 -2.81 -29.05 -17.51
CA THR A 377 -2.52 -29.08 -18.94
C THR A 377 -1.89 -30.40 -19.34
N VAL A 378 -2.04 -30.79 -20.60
CA VAL A 378 -1.53 -32.06 -21.13
C VAL A 378 -0.23 -31.79 -21.87
N ASN A 379 0.84 -32.54 -21.55
CA ASN A 379 2.11 -32.46 -22.29
C ASN A 379 2.04 -33.21 -23.64
N ALA A 380 3.11 -33.13 -24.44
CA ALA A 380 3.19 -33.79 -25.75
C ALA A 380 3.10 -35.33 -25.69
N GLU A 381 3.27 -35.93 -24.50
CA GLU A 381 3.21 -37.37 -24.24
C GLU A 381 1.87 -37.83 -23.62
N GLY A 382 0.93 -36.91 -23.38
CA GLY A 382 -0.41 -37.24 -22.87
C GLY A 382 -0.55 -37.25 -21.35
N GLU A 383 0.46 -36.81 -20.59
CA GLU A 383 0.41 -36.76 -19.13
C GLU A 383 -0.15 -35.42 -18.62
N ALA A 384 -0.95 -35.50 -17.55
CA ALA A 384 -1.53 -34.36 -16.87
C ALA A 384 -0.46 -33.67 -16.00
N VAL A 385 0.17 -32.64 -16.55
CA VAL A 385 1.17 -31.84 -15.83
C VAL A 385 0.52 -30.56 -15.34
N VAL A 386 0.54 -30.41 -14.01
CA VAL A 386 0.28 -29.14 -13.36
C VAL A 386 1.46 -28.23 -13.65
N SER A 387 1.24 -27.13 -14.39
CA SER A 387 2.30 -26.14 -14.56
C SER A 387 2.69 -25.56 -13.20
N ARG A 388 3.92 -25.83 -12.75
CA ARG A 388 4.51 -25.23 -11.54
C ARG A 388 4.65 -23.70 -11.66
N TRP A 389 4.61 -23.19 -12.89
CA TRP A 389 4.80 -21.79 -13.21
C TRP A 389 3.49 -21.02 -13.25
N ARG A 390 3.51 -19.78 -12.75
CA ARG A 390 2.40 -18.84 -12.81
C ARG A 390 2.73 -17.69 -13.74
N ALA A 391 1.74 -17.16 -14.45
CA ALA A 391 1.91 -15.94 -15.23
C ALA A 391 2.51 -14.82 -14.36
N THR A 392 3.48 -14.11 -14.91
CA THR A 392 4.20 -13.00 -14.25
C THR A 392 5.11 -13.39 -13.08
N GLN A 393 5.33 -14.68 -12.84
CA GLN A 393 6.32 -15.17 -11.89
C GLN A 393 7.73 -14.85 -12.39
N ASP A 394 8.60 -14.40 -11.48
CA ASP A 394 10.03 -14.21 -11.73
C ASP A 394 10.77 -15.54 -11.76
N VAL A 395 11.66 -15.70 -12.73
CA VAL A 395 12.44 -16.91 -12.99
C VAL A 395 13.87 -16.56 -13.35
N TRP A 396 14.77 -17.52 -13.22
CA TRP A 396 16.17 -17.39 -13.60
C TRP A 396 16.59 -18.60 -14.43
N HIS A 397 17.48 -18.35 -15.39
CA HIS A 397 18.09 -19.37 -16.23
C HIS A 397 19.60 -19.08 -16.35
N PRO A 398 20.49 -20.10 -16.32
CA PRO A 398 21.94 -19.91 -16.37
C PRO A 398 22.42 -19.19 -17.64
N GLU A 399 21.82 -19.50 -18.79
CA GLU A 399 22.18 -18.82 -20.05
C GLU A 399 21.59 -17.41 -20.19
N PHE A 400 20.35 -17.18 -19.72
CA PHE A 400 19.58 -15.98 -20.07
C PHE A 400 19.41 -15.00 -18.89
N GLY A 401 19.81 -15.39 -17.69
CA GLY A 401 19.70 -14.59 -16.48
C GLY A 401 18.27 -14.49 -15.95
N HIS A 402 17.92 -13.33 -15.39
CA HIS A 402 16.62 -13.08 -14.78
C HIS A 402 15.53 -12.80 -15.84
N GLY A 403 14.35 -13.39 -15.64
CA GLY A 403 13.21 -13.23 -16.51
C GLY A 403 11.88 -13.37 -15.79
N TRP A 404 10.81 -13.36 -16.57
CA TRP A 404 9.46 -13.53 -16.05
C TRP A 404 8.55 -14.25 -17.04
N VAL A 405 7.67 -15.08 -16.48
CA VAL A 405 6.75 -15.93 -17.25
C VAL A 405 5.70 -15.08 -17.96
N GLN A 406 5.63 -15.19 -19.29
CA GLN A 406 4.59 -14.59 -20.13
C GLN A 406 3.32 -15.43 -20.15
N GLY A 407 3.48 -16.76 -20.16
CA GLY A 407 2.39 -17.71 -20.26
C GLY A 407 2.87 -19.15 -20.14
N THR A 408 1.93 -20.03 -19.81
CA THR A 408 2.16 -21.46 -19.61
C THR A 408 1.02 -22.23 -20.28
N GLY A 409 1.30 -23.35 -20.93
CA GLY A 409 0.26 -24.23 -21.47
C GLY A 409 0.81 -25.25 -22.44
N GLY A 410 0.10 -26.37 -22.61
CA GLY A 410 0.50 -27.43 -23.55
C GLY A 410 1.87 -28.04 -23.26
N GLY A 411 2.26 -28.12 -21.98
CA GLY A 411 3.57 -28.65 -21.54
C GLY A 411 4.74 -27.68 -21.68
N ILE A 412 4.53 -26.45 -22.16
CA ILE A 412 5.59 -25.45 -22.32
C ILE A 412 5.39 -24.21 -21.44
N VAL A 413 6.49 -23.53 -21.15
CA VAL A 413 6.53 -22.24 -20.48
C VAL A 413 7.27 -21.22 -21.34
N THR A 414 6.66 -20.06 -21.53
CA THR A 414 7.23 -18.96 -22.29
C THR A 414 7.70 -17.87 -21.33
N VAL A 415 9.00 -17.57 -21.37
CA VAL A 415 9.68 -16.64 -20.46
C VAL A 415 10.27 -15.48 -21.25
N ARG A 416 10.15 -14.26 -20.73
CA ARG A 416 10.89 -13.10 -21.22
C ARG A 416 12.02 -12.77 -20.27
N PHE A 417 13.25 -12.72 -20.77
CA PHE A 417 14.44 -12.41 -19.97
C PHE A 417 14.79 -10.93 -20.06
N GLU A 418 14.51 -10.19 -18.98
CA GLU A 418 14.77 -8.77 -18.85
C GLU A 418 14.85 -8.32 -17.40
N THR A 419 15.64 -7.27 -17.16
CA THR A 419 15.77 -6.56 -15.90
C THR A 419 15.69 -5.04 -16.15
N ARG A 420 15.83 -4.25 -15.08
CA ARG A 420 15.99 -2.80 -15.18
C ARG A 420 17.08 -2.35 -16.16
N THR A 421 18.20 -3.06 -16.22
CA THR A 421 19.44 -2.64 -16.90
C THR A 421 19.61 -3.28 -18.27
N THR A 422 19.09 -4.49 -18.50
CA THR A 422 19.23 -5.19 -19.79
C THR A 422 18.40 -4.56 -20.90
N GLY A 423 17.40 -3.75 -20.57
CA GLY A 423 16.42 -3.24 -21.53
C GLY A 423 15.40 -4.32 -21.97
N PRO A 424 14.61 -4.06 -23.03
CA PRO A 424 13.56 -4.98 -23.48
C PRO A 424 14.12 -6.34 -23.91
N GLY A 425 13.68 -7.38 -23.19
CA GLY A 425 14.18 -8.75 -23.31
C GLY A 425 13.67 -9.52 -24.52
N ARG A 426 14.30 -10.67 -24.81
CA ARG A 426 13.77 -11.67 -25.75
C ARG A 426 12.92 -12.71 -25.04
N ILE A 427 12.01 -13.33 -25.81
CA ILE A 427 11.22 -14.47 -25.34
C ILE A 427 11.95 -15.76 -25.70
N HIS A 428 11.98 -16.70 -24.76
CA HIS A 428 12.35 -18.09 -24.98
C HIS A 428 11.26 -19.01 -24.44
N THR A 429 11.10 -20.18 -25.06
CA THR A 429 10.13 -21.19 -24.67
C THR A 429 10.89 -22.44 -24.25
N PHE A 430 10.51 -23.00 -23.11
CA PHE A 430 11.09 -24.19 -22.50
C PHE A 430 9.99 -25.21 -22.25
N ASP A 431 10.38 -26.46 -22.04
CA ASP A 431 9.51 -27.45 -21.43
C ASP A 431 9.19 -27.02 -19.98
N VAL A 432 7.98 -27.34 -19.50
CA VAL A 432 7.49 -26.88 -18.19
C VAL A 432 8.33 -27.40 -17.01
N ASP A 433 9.00 -28.53 -17.22
CA ASP A 433 9.86 -29.27 -16.30
C ASP A 433 11.36 -29.06 -16.55
N ASP A 434 11.74 -28.11 -17.42
CA ASP A 434 13.14 -27.74 -17.66
C ASP A 434 13.90 -27.50 -16.34
N GLU A 435 14.97 -28.28 -16.12
CA GLU A 435 15.72 -28.30 -14.86
C GLU A 435 16.58 -27.04 -14.66
N GLU A 436 16.95 -26.35 -15.75
CA GLU A 436 17.73 -25.12 -15.72
C GLU A 436 16.87 -23.89 -15.39
N LEU A 437 15.56 -23.97 -15.65
CA LEU A 437 14.62 -22.91 -15.29
C LEU A 437 14.19 -22.98 -13.82
N GLN A 438 14.56 -21.96 -13.04
CA GLN A 438 14.35 -21.91 -11.60
C GLN A 438 13.53 -20.68 -11.16
N PRO A 439 12.74 -20.75 -10.07
CA PRO A 439 12.13 -19.56 -9.48
C PRO A 439 13.22 -18.56 -9.04
N ALA A 440 12.99 -17.28 -9.29
CA ALA A 440 13.93 -16.22 -8.92
C ALA A 440 13.37 -15.30 -7.84
N ASP A 441 14.26 -14.72 -7.02
CA ASP A 441 13.90 -13.59 -6.17
C ASP A 441 13.55 -12.39 -7.08
N PRO A 442 12.33 -11.84 -7.00
CA PRO A 442 11.94 -10.68 -7.81
C PRO A 442 12.84 -9.45 -7.60
N LEU A 443 13.58 -9.35 -6.49
CA LEU A 443 14.58 -8.29 -6.28
C LEU A 443 15.70 -8.34 -7.32
N GLY A 444 16.03 -9.51 -7.88
CA GLY A 444 17.00 -9.64 -8.97
C GLY A 444 16.64 -8.83 -10.22
N SER A 445 15.33 -8.60 -10.45
CA SER A 445 14.86 -7.78 -11.59
C SER A 445 15.21 -6.29 -11.48
N LEU A 446 15.54 -5.79 -10.28
CA LEU A 446 15.99 -4.42 -10.08
C LEU A 446 17.42 -4.21 -10.56
N ASP A 447 18.24 -5.27 -10.57
CA ASP A 447 19.66 -5.25 -10.92
C ASP A 447 20.39 -4.06 -10.29
N TRP A 448 20.26 -3.95 -8.97
CA TRP A 448 21.03 -3.01 -8.17
C TRP A 448 22.26 -3.74 -7.65
N GLU A 449 23.45 -3.18 -7.90
CA GLU A 449 24.73 -3.69 -7.40
C GLU A 449 24.74 -3.85 -5.87
N ASP A 450 23.90 -3.06 -5.20
CA ASP A 450 23.72 -3.01 -3.75
C ASP A 450 22.35 -3.55 -3.35
N THR A 451 22.22 -4.87 -3.15
CA THR A 451 21.05 -5.40 -2.42
C THR A 451 21.13 -5.13 -0.91
N GLU A 452 22.33 -4.78 -0.40
CA GLU A 452 22.58 -4.30 0.98
C GLU A 452 23.37 -2.97 1.06
N GLY A 453 23.99 -2.51 -0.04
CA GLY A 453 25.06 -1.47 -0.02
C GLY A 453 24.68 0.01 -0.14
N TYR A 454 23.41 0.42 -0.01
CA TYR A 454 23.11 1.87 0.17
C TYR A 454 23.27 2.34 1.62
N GLU A 455 23.79 1.49 2.51
CA GLU A 455 24.23 1.91 3.85
C GLU A 455 25.60 2.63 3.84
N ALA A 456 26.38 2.54 2.75
CA ALA A 456 27.80 2.92 2.78
C ALA A 456 28.19 4.21 2.03
N THR A 457 27.26 4.97 1.43
CA THR A 457 27.63 6.15 0.60
C THR A 457 26.92 7.46 0.93
N VAL A 458 26.32 7.57 2.12
CA VAL A 458 25.82 8.85 2.62
C VAL A 458 26.53 9.17 3.93
N ASP A 459 27.62 9.94 3.80
CA ASP A 459 28.36 10.50 4.94
C ASP A 459 27.44 11.50 5.66
N LEU A 460 26.67 11.01 6.63
CA LEU A 460 25.86 11.86 7.50
C LEU A 460 26.83 12.74 8.32
N PRO A 461 26.69 14.07 8.31
CA PRO A 461 27.50 14.91 9.18
C PRO A 461 27.23 14.53 10.63
N GLN A 462 28.28 14.08 11.33
CA GLN A 462 28.23 13.79 12.75
C GLN A 462 27.69 15.02 13.49
N SER A 463 26.54 14.85 14.14
CA SER A 463 26.01 15.83 15.08
C SER A 463 27.02 16.00 16.21
N GLN A 464 27.65 17.17 16.28
CA GLN A 464 28.46 17.57 17.43
C GLN A 464 27.55 17.62 18.66
N GLU A 465 27.75 16.68 19.58
CA GLU A 465 27.23 16.76 20.94
C GLU A 465 27.87 17.99 21.62
N GLN A 466 27.09 19.06 21.78
CA GLN A 466 27.38 20.07 22.78
C GLN A 466 26.83 19.56 24.11
N SER A 467 27.74 19.05 24.95
CA SER A 467 27.53 18.84 26.37
C SER A 467 27.44 20.20 27.07
N ASP A 468 26.24 20.64 27.42
CA ASP A 468 26.05 21.69 28.43
C ASP A 468 26.02 21.04 29.81
N ASP A 469 27.16 21.11 30.49
CA ASP A 469 27.27 20.98 31.95
C ASP A 469 26.55 22.16 32.60
N LEU A 470 25.48 21.88 33.35
CA LEU A 470 24.91 22.81 34.33
C LEU A 470 24.84 22.11 35.69
N HIS A 471 25.97 22.15 36.40
CA HIS A 471 26.04 22.08 37.84
C HIS A 471 26.60 23.40 38.38
N GLU A 472 25.69 24.27 38.82
CA GLU A 472 25.70 25.22 39.97
C GLU A 472 24.83 26.46 39.72
#